data_AF-A0A8T1NUR8-F1
#
_entry.id   AF-A0A8T1NUR8-F1
#
_cell.length_a   1.000
_cell.length_b   1.000
_cell.length_c   1.000
_cell.angle_alpha   90.00
_cell.angle_beta   90.00
_cell.angle_gamma   90.00
#
_symmetry.space_group_name_H-M   'P 1'
#
loop_
_entity.id
_entity.type
_entity.pdbx_description
1 polymer ?
#
loop_
_entity_poly.entity_id
_entity_poly.type
_entity_poly.pdbx_seq_one_letter_code
_entity_poly.pdbx_strand_id
1 'polypeptide(L)'
;MANFSLSLSLSAHHNKNKESYSIIECTGGCEMHFPVVNVRIRVSAITAVVTSSTVKASSERCSSGHLGLRTSNRKSNQFLRRCSTNAFVVVNDEKYGNKQVISVTPCLYDYILANTREPEILRQLREETASMRGSQMQVSPDQAQLLAMLVQILKAERCIEVGVYTGYSSLAIALVLPESGHLVACERDAKSLEIAKKYYERAGVLHKVDVRYGLAADALKSMILNGEACSYDFAFVDAEKRMNQEYFELLLQLVKTGGLIVIDNVLWHGKVVDPMSLLSR
;
A
#
# COMPACT_ATOMS: atom_id res chain seq x y z
N MET A 1 58.94 -18.02 -1.69
CA MET A 1 59.24 -18.20 -3.13
C MET A 1 58.97 -19.65 -3.50
N ALA A 2 57.88 -19.90 -4.23
CA ALA A 2 57.67 -21.11 -5.01
C ALA A 2 56.54 -20.79 -6.01
N ASN A 3 56.91 -20.57 -7.26
CA ASN A 3 56.01 -20.34 -8.38
C ASN A 3 55.44 -21.69 -8.84
N PHE A 4 54.12 -21.78 -9.00
CA PHE A 4 53.51 -22.81 -9.83
C PHE A 4 52.76 -22.13 -10.97
N SER A 5 53.30 -22.36 -12.18
CA SER A 5 52.70 -22.04 -13.46
C SER A 5 51.69 -23.13 -13.81
N LEU A 6 50.46 -22.76 -14.17
CA LEU A 6 49.56 -23.64 -14.91
C LEU A 6 49.12 -22.91 -16.18
N SER A 7 49.58 -23.42 -17.33
CA SER A 7 49.05 -23.09 -18.64
C SER A 7 47.75 -23.85 -18.87
N LEU A 8 46.66 -23.14 -19.19
CA LEU A 8 45.50 -23.74 -19.84
C LEU A 8 45.31 -23.13 -21.22
N SER A 9 45.38 -23.99 -22.23
CA SER A 9 45.12 -23.73 -23.64
C SER A 9 43.61 -23.58 -23.88
N LEU A 10 43.20 -22.41 -24.38
CA LEU A 10 41.86 -22.20 -24.95
C LEU A 10 41.81 -22.78 -26.38
N SER A 11 40.81 -23.61 -26.68
CA SER A 11 40.41 -23.91 -28.05
C SER A 11 39.08 -23.21 -28.32
N ALA A 12 39.08 -22.31 -29.30
CA ALA A 12 37.92 -21.52 -29.71
C ALA A 12 37.21 -22.20 -30.88
N HIS A 13 35.92 -22.56 -30.72
CA HIS A 13 35.04 -22.81 -31.85
C HIS A 13 34.21 -21.57 -32.14
N HIS A 14 34.48 -20.99 -33.31
CA HIS A 14 33.82 -19.82 -33.87
C HIS A 14 32.55 -20.26 -34.60
N ASN A 15 31.37 -19.76 -34.19
CA ASN A 15 30.21 -19.76 -35.07
C ASN A 15 29.73 -18.32 -35.28
N LYS A 16 29.67 -17.93 -36.55
CA LYS A 16 29.35 -16.58 -37.02
C LYS A 16 27.84 -16.43 -37.10
N ASN A 17 27.26 -15.55 -36.30
CA ASN A 17 26.42 -14.45 -36.78
C ASN A 17 26.13 -13.48 -35.63
N LYS A 18 26.43 -12.21 -35.90
CA LYS A 18 26.41 -11.08 -34.99
C LYS A 18 25.00 -10.52 -34.84
N GLU A 19 24.65 -10.10 -33.63
CA GLU A 19 24.36 -8.69 -33.36
C GLU A 19 24.68 -8.40 -31.88
N SER A 20 25.28 -7.24 -31.65
CA SER A 20 26.14 -6.95 -30.51
C SER A 20 25.45 -6.00 -29.53
N TYR A 21 25.35 -6.39 -28.26
CA TYR A 21 25.15 -5.45 -27.15
C TYR A 21 26.18 -5.77 -26.06
N SER A 22 26.92 -4.74 -25.66
CA SER A 22 27.96 -4.79 -24.64
C SER A 22 27.36 -4.97 -23.25
N ILE A 23 27.46 -6.18 -22.70
CA ILE A 23 27.27 -6.44 -21.27
C ILE A 23 28.60 -6.14 -20.58
N ILE A 24 28.61 -5.14 -19.70
CA ILE A 24 29.71 -4.93 -18.76
C ILE A 24 29.51 -5.95 -17.63
N GLU A 25 30.16 -7.11 -17.73
CA GLU A 25 30.25 -8.07 -16.63
C GLU A 25 31.34 -7.61 -15.65
N CYS A 26 30.93 -7.12 -14.48
CA CYS A 26 31.80 -7.01 -13.33
C CYS A 26 32.05 -8.41 -12.76
N THR A 27 33.22 -8.99 -13.05
CA THR A 27 33.69 -10.21 -12.40
C THR A 27 34.14 -9.89 -10.98
N GLY A 28 33.24 -10.08 -10.02
CA GLY A 28 33.52 -10.08 -8.59
C GLY A 28 32.65 -11.14 -7.91
N GLY A 29 33.18 -12.35 -7.77
CA GLY A 29 32.48 -13.46 -7.13
C GLY A 29 32.30 -13.22 -5.63
N CYS A 30 31.05 -13.21 -5.17
CA CYS A 30 30.66 -13.57 -3.83
C CYS A 30 29.59 -14.65 -3.97
N GLU A 31 29.91 -15.89 -3.60
CA GLU A 31 28.93 -16.96 -3.44
C GLU A 31 27.95 -16.57 -2.33
N MET A 32 26.72 -16.21 -2.70
CA MET A 32 25.64 -15.95 -1.76
C MET A 32 24.83 -17.22 -1.56
N HIS A 33 25.06 -17.90 -0.44
CA HIS A 33 24.16 -18.91 0.08
C HIS A 33 22.85 -18.22 0.53
N PHE A 34 21.76 -18.39 -0.22
CA PHE A 34 20.44 -17.95 0.20
C PHE A 34 19.78 -19.00 1.10
N PRO A 35 19.40 -18.69 2.35
CA PRO A 35 18.46 -19.53 3.07
C PRO A 35 17.06 -19.33 2.47
N VAL A 36 16.48 -20.41 1.95
CA VAL A 36 15.06 -20.45 1.56
C VAL A 36 14.21 -20.30 2.83
N VAL A 37 13.71 -19.09 3.08
CA VAL A 37 12.74 -18.85 4.16
C VAL A 37 11.37 -19.32 3.67
N ASN A 38 10.94 -20.50 4.12
CA ASN A 38 9.59 -20.99 3.90
C ASN A 38 8.58 -20.13 4.68
N VAL A 39 7.95 -19.17 4.02
CA VAL A 39 6.78 -18.47 4.55
C VAL A 39 5.55 -19.36 4.36
N ARG A 40 5.15 -20.08 5.42
CA ARG A 40 3.89 -20.83 5.44
C ARG A 40 2.72 -19.86 5.66
N ILE A 41 2.09 -19.43 4.57
CA ILE A 41 0.79 -18.76 4.63
C ILE A 41 -0.27 -19.84 4.84
N ARG A 42 -0.83 -19.95 6.05
CA ARG A 42 -2.05 -20.74 6.30
C ARG A 42 -3.24 -19.98 5.73
N VAL A 43 -3.60 -20.27 4.50
CA VAL A 43 -4.94 -19.93 3.97
C VAL A 43 -5.91 -20.97 4.55
N SER A 44 -6.67 -20.59 5.58
CA SER A 44 -7.78 -21.44 6.03
C SER A 44 -8.91 -21.26 5.01
N ALA A 45 -9.15 -22.29 4.20
CA ALA A 45 -10.31 -22.35 3.33
C ALA A 45 -11.56 -22.34 4.21
N ILE A 46 -12.33 -21.26 4.19
CA ILE A 46 -13.68 -21.24 4.76
C ILE A 46 -14.57 -21.93 3.72
N THR A 47 -14.82 -23.22 3.92
CA THR A 47 -15.89 -23.94 3.21
C THR A 47 -17.22 -23.44 3.75
N ALA A 48 -17.93 -22.60 3.00
CA ALA A 48 -19.31 -22.25 3.31
C ALA A 48 -20.20 -23.47 3.03
N VAL A 49 -20.61 -24.16 4.10
CA VAL A 49 -21.65 -25.19 4.03
C VAL A 49 -22.99 -24.47 4.00
N VAL A 50 -23.61 -24.41 2.82
CA VAL A 50 -25.01 -23.99 2.68
C VAL A 50 -25.89 -25.16 3.10
N THR A 51 -26.44 -25.12 4.31
CA THR A 51 -27.54 -26.00 4.71
C THR A 51 -28.85 -25.34 4.27
N SER A 52 -29.56 -25.97 3.33
CA SER A 52 -30.91 -25.57 2.94
C SER A 52 -31.92 -26.16 3.92
N SER A 53 -32.27 -25.42 4.97
CA SER A 53 -33.46 -25.72 5.77
C SER A 53 -34.68 -25.12 5.09
N THR A 54 -35.51 -25.98 4.48
CA THR A 54 -36.84 -25.63 3.96
C THR A 54 -37.79 -25.42 5.14
N VAL A 55 -38.28 -24.19 5.33
CA VAL A 55 -39.33 -23.90 6.31
C VAL A 55 -40.69 -24.20 5.68
N LYS A 56 -41.34 -25.28 6.13
CA LYS A 56 -42.76 -25.55 5.88
C LYS A 56 -43.60 -24.55 6.68
N ALA A 57 -44.47 -23.82 6.00
CA ALA A 57 -45.50 -23.01 6.64
C ALA A 57 -46.67 -23.93 7.06
N SER A 58 -46.96 -24.00 8.35
CA SER A 58 -48.21 -24.56 8.88
C SER A 58 -49.14 -23.42 9.28
N SER A 59 -50.36 -23.45 8.75
CA SER A 59 -51.44 -22.54 9.09
C SER A 59 -52.14 -23.03 10.37
N GLU A 60 -52.18 -22.21 11.41
CA GLU A 60 -53.13 -22.38 12.51
C GLU A 60 -54.08 -21.18 12.57
N ARG A 61 -55.37 -21.53 12.60
CA ARG A 61 -56.53 -20.65 12.72
C ARG A 61 -56.83 -20.51 14.21
N CYS A 62 -56.99 -19.28 14.72
CA CYS A 62 -57.74 -19.07 15.96
C CYS A 62 -58.40 -17.68 16.01
N SER A 63 -59.71 -17.69 15.74
CA SER A 63 -60.84 -17.05 16.42
C SER A 63 -60.66 -15.74 17.20
N SER A 64 -61.27 -14.69 16.64
CA SER A 64 -62.19 -13.70 17.26
C SER A 64 -61.98 -13.22 18.71
N GLY A 65 -61.74 -11.91 18.84
CA GLY A 65 -61.98 -11.13 20.06
C GLY A 65 -61.82 -9.62 19.79
N HIS A 66 -62.95 -8.90 19.69
CA HIS A 66 -63.04 -7.45 19.56
C HIS A 66 -62.55 -6.75 20.84
N LEU A 67 -61.72 -5.70 20.73
CA LEU A 67 -61.98 -4.35 21.23
C LEU A 67 -60.87 -3.39 20.75
N GLY A 68 -61.28 -2.21 20.25
CA GLY A 68 -60.40 -1.28 19.55
C GLY A 68 -59.62 -0.32 20.47
N LEU A 69 -58.43 0.07 20.01
CA LEU A 69 -57.82 1.37 20.26
C LEU A 69 -56.84 1.68 19.10
N ARG A 70 -57.10 2.82 18.43
CA ARG A 70 -56.26 3.38 17.37
C ARG A 70 -54.88 3.75 17.92
N THR A 71 -53.82 3.20 17.35
CA THR A 71 -52.50 3.86 17.29
C THR A 71 -51.80 3.55 15.97
N SER A 72 -50.96 4.51 15.59
CA SER A 72 -50.36 4.77 14.30
C SER A 72 -49.60 3.60 13.67
N ASN A 73 -49.74 3.50 12.35
CA ASN A 73 -49.15 2.48 11.48
C ASN A 73 -47.62 2.65 11.40
N ARG A 74 -46.88 1.59 11.77
CA ARG A 74 -45.44 1.45 11.49
C ARG A 74 -45.22 1.43 9.98
N LYS A 75 -44.39 2.35 9.48
CA LYS A 75 -43.55 2.12 8.30
C LYS A 75 -42.10 2.40 8.68
N SER A 76 -41.43 1.38 9.20
CA SER A 76 -39.98 1.31 9.21
C SER A 76 -39.52 1.19 7.75
N ASN A 77 -39.29 2.34 7.12
CA ASN A 77 -38.70 2.44 5.78
C ASN A 77 -37.26 1.95 5.84
N GLN A 78 -37.09 0.65 5.56
CA GLN A 78 -36.17 0.09 4.59
C GLN A 78 -35.20 1.10 3.97
N PHE A 79 -34.00 1.23 4.54
CA PHE A 79 -32.84 1.86 3.91
C PHE A 79 -31.77 0.80 3.58
N LEU A 80 -32.20 -0.33 3.04
CA LEU A 80 -31.31 -1.16 2.21
C LEU A 80 -31.23 -0.45 0.87
N ARG A 81 -30.21 0.40 0.70
CA ARG A 81 -29.80 0.89 -0.61
C ARG A 81 -29.58 -0.34 -1.48
N ARG A 82 -30.50 -0.56 -2.41
CA ARG A 82 -30.41 -1.57 -3.46
C ARG A 82 -29.20 -1.19 -4.31
N CYS A 83 -28.02 -1.78 -4.03
CA CYS A 83 -26.87 -1.70 -4.94
C CYS A 83 -27.38 -2.17 -6.30
N SER A 84 -27.43 -1.25 -7.26
CA SER A 84 -27.73 -1.60 -8.64
C SER A 84 -26.70 -2.63 -9.08
N THR A 85 -27.15 -3.77 -9.58
CA THR A 85 -26.30 -4.80 -10.19
C THR A 85 -25.77 -4.33 -11.54
N ASN A 86 -25.07 -3.20 -11.58
CA ASN A 86 -24.05 -2.99 -12.60
C ASN A 86 -22.89 -3.89 -12.20
N ALA A 87 -23.10 -5.18 -12.48
CA ALA A 87 -22.19 -6.28 -12.27
C ALA A 87 -20.84 -5.89 -12.86
N PHE A 88 -19.80 -6.03 -12.05
CA PHE A 88 -18.39 -6.17 -12.44
C PHE A 88 -18.19 -6.20 -13.96
N VAL A 89 -17.59 -5.16 -14.53
CA VAL A 89 -17.18 -5.20 -15.94
C VAL A 89 -16.02 -6.20 -16.01
N VAL A 90 -16.32 -7.42 -16.46
CA VAL A 90 -15.31 -8.37 -16.91
C VAL A 90 -14.89 -7.92 -18.30
N VAL A 91 -13.71 -7.30 -18.38
CA VAL A 91 -13.07 -7.12 -19.68
C VAL A 91 -12.39 -8.44 -19.99
N ASN A 92 -12.82 -9.11 -21.06
CA ASN A 92 -12.05 -10.18 -21.66
C ASN A 92 -10.89 -9.52 -22.37
N ASP A 93 -9.69 -9.65 -21.81
CA ASP A 93 -8.50 -9.11 -22.43
C ASP A 93 -7.84 -10.19 -23.29
N GLU A 94 -8.17 -10.21 -24.58
CA GLU A 94 -7.55 -11.11 -25.56
C GLU A 94 -6.05 -10.82 -25.72
N LYS A 95 -5.62 -9.56 -25.47
CA LYS A 95 -4.24 -9.11 -25.62
C LYS A 95 -3.32 -9.67 -24.53
N TYR A 96 -3.86 -10.00 -23.36
CA TYR A 96 -3.11 -10.59 -22.24
C TYR A 96 -3.57 -12.02 -21.87
N GLY A 97 -3.92 -12.82 -22.89
CA GLY A 97 -4.14 -14.26 -22.72
C GLY A 97 -5.53 -14.62 -22.19
N ASN A 98 -6.57 -13.92 -22.66
CA ASN A 98 -7.98 -14.16 -22.31
C ASN A 98 -8.26 -14.08 -20.80
N LYS A 99 -7.56 -13.18 -20.11
CA LYS A 99 -7.79 -12.95 -18.69
C LYS A 99 -9.06 -12.12 -18.49
N GLN A 100 -9.84 -12.52 -17.50
CA GLN A 100 -10.94 -11.72 -17.00
C GLN A 100 -10.37 -10.64 -16.06
N VAL A 101 -10.41 -9.39 -16.49
CA VAL A 101 -10.04 -8.25 -15.65
C VAL A 101 -11.29 -7.70 -15.00
N ILE A 102 -11.31 -7.67 -13.67
CA ILE A 102 -12.45 -7.20 -12.88
C ILE A 102 -12.23 -5.71 -12.56
N SER A 103 -13.18 -4.88 -12.97
CA SER A 103 -13.20 -3.47 -12.55
C SER A 103 -13.63 -3.31 -11.09
N VAL A 104 -12.93 -2.46 -10.34
CA VAL A 104 -13.28 -2.14 -8.95
C VAL A 104 -14.47 -1.18 -8.92
N THR A 105 -15.68 -1.72 -8.85
CA THR A 105 -16.92 -0.95 -8.68
C THR A 105 -17.08 -0.46 -7.23
N PRO A 106 -17.90 0.57 -6.94
CA PRO A 106 -18.11 1.04 -5.57
C PRO A 106 -18.57 -0.06 -4.60
N CYS A 107 -19.56 -0.89 -4.97
CA CYS A 107 -20.03 -1.97 -4.08
C CYS A 107 -18.93 -3.04 -3.85
N LEU A 108 -18.02 -3.26 -4.82
CA LEU A 108 -16.87 -4.15 -4.64
C LEU A 108 -15.78 -3.50 -3.76
N TYR A 109 -15.57 -2.20 -3.90
CA TYR A 109 -14.64 -1.46 -3.05
C TYR A 109 -15.11 -1.41 -1.60
N ASP A 110 -16.41 -1.20 -1.36
CA ASP A 110 -17.01 -1.31 -0.02
C ASP A 110 -16.76 -2.70 0.59
N TYR A 111 -16.86 -3.77 -0.22
CA TYR A 111 -16.51 -5.12 0.21
C TYR A 111 -15.03 -5.26 0.57
N ILE A 112 -14.11 -4.68 -0.22
CA ILE A 112 -12.68 -4.67 0.10
C ILE A 112 -12.44 -3.99 1.45
N LEU A 113 -12.99 -2.77 1.63
CA LEU A 113 -12.84 -2.00 2.86
C LEU A 113 -13.44 -2.70 4.08
N ALA A 114 -14.59 -3.38 3.93
CA ALA A 114 -15.19 -4.17 4.99
C ALA A 114 -14.33 -5.37 5.44
N ASN A 115 -13.38 -5.81 4.59
CA ASN A 115 -12.43 -6.88 4.90
C ASN A 115 -11.02 -6.37 5.25
N THR A 116 -10.79 -5.05 5.18
CA THR A 116 -9.56 -4.42 5.67
C THR A 116 -9.53 -4.44 7.19
N ARG A 117 -8.38 -4.82 7.76
CA ARG A 117 -8.18 -4.89 9.21
C ARG A 117 -7.54 -3.60 9.69
N GLU A 118 -8.33 -2.52 9.71
CA GLU A 118 -7.90 -1.21 10.16
C GLU A 118 -7.78 -1.18 11.70
N PRO A 119 -6.60 -0.86 12.26
CA PRO A 119 -6.45 -0.60 13.69
C PRO A 119 -7.34 0.55 14.17
N GLU A 120 -7.91 0.43 15.37
CA GLU A 120 -8.81 1.43 15.94
C GLU A 120 -8.22 2.85 15.98
N ILE A 121 -6.91 2.97 16.28
CA ILE A 121 -6.24 4.27 16.33
C ILE A 121 -6.13 4.94 14.95
N LEU A 122 -5.98 4.14 13.89
CA LEU A 122 -6.00 4.62 12.50
C LEU A 122 -7.41 5.07 12.13
N ARG A 123 -8.44 4.27 12.46
CA ARG A 123 -9.85 4.65 12.26
C ARG A 123 -10.17 6.00 12.91
N GLN A 124 -9.75 6.20 14.15
CA GLN A 124 -9.91 7.47 14.87
C GLN A 124 -9.19 8.63 14.17
N LEU A 125 -8.00 8.41 13.61
CA LEU A 125 -7.28 9.44 12.85
C LEU A 125 -7.99 9.81 11.55
N ARG A 126 -8.47 8.80 10.83
CA ARG A 126 -9.24 8.98 9.58
C ARG A 126 -10.54 9.74 9.83
N GLU A 127 -11.26 9.40 10.90
CA GLU A 127 -12.49 10.09 11.30
C GLU A 127 -12.23 11.56 11.70
N GLU A 128 -11.15 11.86 12.44
CA GLU A 128 -10.77 13.24 12.77
C GLU A 128 -10.39 14.03 11.49
N THR A 129 -9.59 13.41 10.63
CA THR A 129 -9.11 14.04 9.38
C THR A 129 -10.24 14.26 8.38
N ALA A 130 -11.30 13.45 8.38
CA ALA A 130 -12.44 13.59 7.46
C ALA A 130 -13.10 14.98 7.51
N SER A 131 -13.02 15.65 8.65
CA SER A 131 -13.56 17.01 8.87
C SER A 131 -12.63 18.13 8.41
N MET A 132 -11.41 17.81 7.99
CA MET A 132 -10.37 18.79 7.66
C MET A 132 -10.33 19.15 6.17
N ARG A 133 -9.79 20.33 5.88
CA ARG A 133 -9.43 20.72 4.51
C ARG A 133 -8.36 19.75 3.99
N GLY A 134 -8.61 19.18 2.81
CA GLY A 134 -7.69 18.25 2.19
C GLY A 134 -7.83 16.81 2.68
N SER A 135 -8.93 16.45 3.35
CA SER A 135 -9.17 15.09 3.84
C SER A 135 -9.03 13.99 2.77
N GLN A 136 -9.32 14.31 1.51
CA GLN A 136 -9.16 13.42 0.35
C GLN A 136 -7.69 13.12 -0.01
N MET A 137 -6.72 13.78 0.63
CA MET A 137 -5.28 13.55 0.43
C MET A 137 -4.77 12.34 1.23
N GLN A 138 -5.53 11.81 2.18
CA GLN A 138 -5.11 10.60 2.89
C GLN A 138 -5.21 9.37 1.99
N VAL A 139 -4.23 8.46 2.12
CA VAL A 139 -4.37 7.10 1.60
C VAL A 139 -5.59 6.40 2.22
N SER A 140 -6.18 5.48 1.47
CA SER A 140 -7.31 4.69 1.95
C SER A 140 -6.89 3.60 2.97
N PRO A 141 -7.83 3.03 3.74
CA PRO A 141 -7.51 1.96 4.68
C PRO A 141 -6.83 0.74 4.06
N ASP A 142 -7.24 0.32 2.87
CA ASP A 142 -6.64 -0.79 2.14
C ASP A 142 -5.21 -0.47 1.66
N GLN A 143 -4.95 0.76 1.22
CA GLN A 143 -3.60 1.21 0.89
C GLN A 143 -2.69 1.24 2.13
N ALA A 144 -3.16 1.78 3.26
CA ALA A 144 -2.41 1.78 4.51
C ALA A 144 -2.09 0.34 4.99
N GLN A 145 -3.05 -0.58 4.85
CA GLN A 145 -2.83 -1.99 5.15
C GLN A 145 -1.78 -2.62 4.22
N LEU A 146 -1.78 -2.27 2.94
CA LEU A 146 -0.75 -2.72 1.99
C LEU A 146 0.63 -2.18 2.38
N LEU A 147 0.76 -0.90 2.70
CA LEU A 147 2.05 -0.31 3.13
C LEU A 147 2.60 -1.02 4.37
N ALA A 148 1.76 -1.22 5.38
CA ALA A 148 2.11 -1.94 6.59
C ALA A 148 2.54 -3.39 6.29
N MET A 149 1.84 -4.09 5.38
CA MET A 149 2.20 -5.44 4.95
C MET A 149 3.58 -5.46 4.24
N LEU A 150 3.86 -4.50 3.36
CA LEU A 150 5.13 -4.40 2.64
C LEU A 150 6.30 -4.18 3.61
N VAL A 151 6.15 -3.28 4.58
CA VAL A 151 7.13 -3.01 5.63
C VAL A 151 7.43 -4.28 6.44
N GLN A 152 6.39 -5.05 6.82
CA GLN A 152 6.55 -6.31 7.54
C GLN A 152 7.25 -7.39 6.70
N ILE A 153 6.85 -7.57 5.44
CA ILE A 153 7.45 -8.57 4.53
C ILE A 153 8.94 -8.26 4.32
N LEU A 154 9.28 -6.98 4.15
CA LEU A 154 10.65 -6.52 4.00
C LEU A 154 11.46 -6.62 5.30
N LYS A 155 10.77 -6.77 6.45
CA LYS A 155 11.36 -6.62 7.79
C LYS A 155 12.12 -5.30 7.92
N ALA A 156 11.52 -4.23 7.40
CA ALA A 156 12.12 -2.92 7.40
C ALA A 156 12.28 -2.39 8.84
N GLU A 157 13.43 -1.79 9.11
CA GLU A 157 13.75 -1.12 10.37
C GLU A 157 13.88 0.39 10.16
N ARG A 158 14.33 0.83 8.99
CA ARG A 158 14.53 2.25 8.65
C ARG A 158 13.67 2.64 7.46
N CYS A 159 12.68 3.49 7.70
CA CYS A 159 11.72 3.95 6.72
C CYS A 159 11.81 5.46 6.49
N ILE A 160 11.42 5.91 5.30
CA ILE A 160 11.23 7.32 4.95
C ILE A 160 9.80 7.51 4.44
N GLU A 161 9.16 8.59 4.84
CA GLU A 161 7.91 9.06 4.24
C GLU A 161 8.03 10.52 3.80
N VAL A 162 7.70 10.74 2.53
CA VAL A 162 7.67 12.06 1.89
C VAL A 162 6.22 12.47 1.66
N GLY A 163 5.73 13.41 2.46
CA GLY A 163 4.33 13.82 2.52
C GLY A 163 3.57 13.01 3.56
N VAL A 164 3.36 13.60 4.74
CA VAL A 164 2.73 12.93 5.90
C VAL A 164 1.27 13.33 6.03
N TYR A 165 0.95 14.59 5.68
CA TYR A 165 -0.31 15.24 6.00
C TYR A 165 -0.64 15.02 7.49
N THR A 166 -1.80 14.44 7.82
CA THR A 166 -2.21 14.16 9.21
C THR A 166 -1.65 12.85 9.76
N GLY A 167 -0.87 12.11 8.98
CA GLY A 167 -0.06 10.99 9.43
C GLY A 167 -0.72 9.62 9.40
N TYR A 168 -1.68 9.38 8.48
CA TYR A 168 -2.39 8.10 8.41
C TYR A 168 -1.51 6.97 7.86
N SER A 169 -0.79 7.19 6.75
CA SER A 169 0.20 6.26 6.19
C SER A 169 1.37 6.05 7.14
N SER A 170 1.95 7.13 7.66
CA SER A 170 3.08 7.08 8.60
C SER A 170 2.75 6.37 9.90
N LEU A 171 1.55 6.58 10.45
CA LEU A 171 1.10 5.85 11.63
C LEU A 171 0.96 4.36 11.31
N ALA A 172 0.42 3.99 10.15
CA ALA A 172 0.31 2.59 9.73
C ALA A 172 1.68 1.91 9.60
N ILE A 173 2.68 2.62 9.06
CA ILE A 173 4.07 2.16 8.98
C ILE A 173 4.68 2.03 10.38
N ALA A 174 4.58 3.08 11.21
CA ALA A 174 5.19 3.12 12.55
C ALA A 174 4.62 2.04 13.50
N LEU A 175 3.34 1.70 13.37
CA LEU A 175 2.70 0.63 14.15
C LEU A 175 3.29 -0.76 13.90
N VAL A 176 3.89 -1.00 12.73
CA VAL A 176 4.42 -2.32 12.35
C VAL A 176 5.94 -2.39 12.37
N LEU A 177 6.62 -1.25 12.58
CA LEU A 177 8.04 -1.22 12.81
C LEU A 177 8.42 -1.92 14.13
N PRO A 178 9.59 -2.59 14.19
CA PRO A 178 10.12 -3.10 15.45
C PRO A 178 10.34 -1.95 16.45
N GLU A 179 10.61 -2.27 17.71
CA GLU A 179 10.83 -1.24 18.74
C GLU A 179 12.05 -0.36 18.47
N SER A 180 13.10 -0.93 17.86
CA SER A 180 14.27 -0.22 17.38
C SER A 180 14.06 0.50 16.04
N GLY A 181 12.87 0.35 15.43
CA GLY A 181 12.57 0.87 14.12
C GLY A 181 12.46 2.40 14.11
N HIS A 182 12.75 2.98 12.96
CA HIS A 182 12.81 4.41 12.76
C HIS A 182 12.13 4.81 11.45
N LEU A 183 11.24 5.80 11.52
CA LEU A 183 10.56 6.41 10.39
C LEU A 183 10.91 7.90 10.35
N VAL A 184 11.57 8.33 9.28
CA VAL A 184 11.72 9.76 8.97
C VAL A 184 10.46 10.23 8.25
N ALA A 185 9.71 11.15 8.86
CA ALA A 185 8.43 11.62 8.35
C ALA A 185 8.52 13.11 7.96
N CYS A 186 8.50 13.40 6.66
CA CYS A 186 8.72 14.75 6.11
C CYS A 186 7.41 15.44 5.73
N GLU A 187 7.12 16.59 6.32
CA GLU A 187 5.91 17.38 6.06
C GLU A 187 6.16 18.89 6.12
N ARG A 188 5.53 19.64 5.20
CA ARG A 188 5.67 21.10 5.11
C ARG A 188 4.54 21.86 5.80
N ASP A 189 3.39 21.24 6.05
CA ASP A 189 2.27 21.86 6.75
C ASP A 189 2.32 21.57 8.25
N ALA A 190 2.64 22.60 9.04
CA ALA A 190 2.78 22.48 10.49
C ALA A 190 1.49 22.02 11.18
N LYS A 191 0.33 22.46 10.69
CA LYS A 191 -0.99 22.15 11.30
C LYS A 191 -1.33 20.68 11.16
N SER A 192 -1.12 20.10 9.98
CA SER A 192 -1.34 18.66 9.77
C SER A 192 -0.36 17.83 10.60
N LEU A 193 0.88 18.31 10.73
CA LEU A 193 1.92 17.65 11.51
C LEU A 193 1.63 17.60 13.02
N GLU A 194 0.95 18.61 13.57
CA GLU A 194 0.48 18.60 14.96
C GLU A 194 -0.48 17.43 15.20
N ILE A 195 -1.39 17.16 14.26
CA ILE A 195 -2.32 16.03 14.34
C ILE A 195 -1.58 14.71 14.21
N ALA A 196 -0.64 14.61 13.28
CA ALA A 196 0.20 13.41 13.13
C ALA A 196 0.91 13.07 14.45
N LYS A 197 1.59 14.06 15.06
CA LYS A 197 2.28 13.90 16.35
C LYS A 197 1.34 13.48 17.48
N LYS A 198 0.16 14.11 17.59
CA LYS A 198 -0.89 13.73 18.56
C LYS A 198 -1.25 12.24 18.44
N TYR A 199 -1.38 11.74 17.22
CA TYR A 199 -1.73 10.33 17.00
C TYR A 199 -0.57 9.37 17.19
N TYR A 200 0.66 9.76 16.85
CA TYR A 200 1.85 8.96 17.18
C TYR A 200 2.01 8.78 18.69
N GLU A 201 1.77 9.84 19.47
CA GLU A 201 1.82 9.81 20.94
C GLU A 201 0.72 8.89 21.50
N ARG A 202 -0.52 9.06 21.06
CA ARG A 202 -1.66 8.20 21.46
C ARG A 202 -1.45 6.73 21.12
N ALA A 203 -0.78 6.44 20.00
CA ALA A 203 -0.44 5.09 19.57
C ALA A 203 0.79 4.52 20.28
N GLY A 204 1.54 5.32 21.04
CA GLY A 204 2.78 4.90 21.70
C GLY A 204 3.97 4.72 20.75
N VAL A 205 3.90 5.21 19.51
CA VAL A 205 4.95 5.03 18.49
C VAL A 205 5.75 6.30 18.20
N LEU A 206 5.48 7.41 18.91
CA LEU A 206 6.17 8.68 18.70
C LEU A 206 7.70 8.54 18.74
N HIS A 207 8.23 7.67 19.61
CA HIS A 207 9.67 7.43 19.73
C HIS A 207 10.30 6.80 18.48
N LYS A 208 9.49 6.18 17.59
CA LYS A 208 9.93 5.60 16.32
C LYS A 208 9.92 6.62 15.19
N VAL A 209 9.30 7.79 15.36
CA VAL A 209 9.06 8.73 14.27
C VAL A 209 9.89 9.99 14.45
N ASP A 210 10.87 10.19 13.56
CA ASP A 210 11.60 11.44 13.44
C ASP A 210 10.88 12.38 12.46
N VAL A 211 10.24 13.38 13.03
CA VAL A 211 9.41 14.32 12.28
C VAL A 211 10.27 15.48 11.77
N ARG A 212 10.35 15.62 10.44
CA ARG A 212 11.08 16.70 9.76
C ARG A 212 10.10 17.70 9.14
N TYR A 213 9.98 18.86 9.79
CA TYR A 213 9.18 19.97 9.27
C TYR A 213 9.95 20.74 8.19
N GLY A 214 9.35 20.91 7.01
CA GLY A 214 9.91 21.66 5.89
C GLY A 214 9.74 20.96 4.55
N LEU A 215 10.52 21.39 3.56
CA LEU A 215 10.55 20.71 2.26
C LEU A 215 11.24 19.36 2.40
N ALA A 216 10.56 18.30 1.95
CA ALA A 216 11.13 16.95 2.02
C ALA A 216 12.46 16.83 1.25
N ALA A 217 12.61 17.52 0.11
CA ALA A 217 13.86 17.50 -0.66
C ALA A 217 15.05 17.99 0.16
N ASP A 218 14.87 19.02 1.00
CA ASP A 218 15.93 19.56 1.84
C ASP A 218 16.32 18.57 2.95
N ALA A 219 15.31 17.91 3.56
CA ALA A 219 15.54 16.86 4.53
C ALA A 219 16.33 15.68 3.91
N LEU A 220 15.91 15.19 2.74
CA LEU A 220 16.58 14.09 2.04
C LEU A 220 18.03 14.46 1.67
N LYS A 221 18.26 15.68 1.14
CA LYS A 221 19.61 16.19 0.84
C LYS A 221 20.48 16.25 2.10
N SER A 222 19.92 16.74 3.21
CA SER A 222 20.64 16.78 4.48
C SER A 222 21.02 15.39 4.96
N MET A 223 20.15 14.39 4.82
CA MET A 223 20.43 13.00 5.22
C MET A 223 21.58 12.40 4.38
N ILE A 224 21.58 12.66 3.07
CA ILE A 224 22.68 12.25 2.19
C ILE A 224 24.00 12.89 2.63
N LEU A 225 24.01 14.21 2.89
CA LEU A 225 25.19 14.94 3.35
C LEU A 225 25.70 14.45 4.71
N ASN A 226 24.80 13.94 5.56
CA ASN A 226 25.14 13.36 6.85
C ASN A 226 25.64 11.90 6.77
N GLY A 227 25.83 11.36 5.56
CA GLY A 227 26.37 10.02 5.34
C GLY A 227 25.35 8.90 5.47
N GLU A 228 24.05 9.19 5.37
CA GLU A 228 22.98 8.19 5.49
C GLU A 228 22.62 7.49 4.16
N ALA A 229 23.51 7.59 3.16
CA ALA A 229 23.33 6.90 1.89
C ALA A 229 23.18 5.39 2.09
N CYS A 230 22.36 4.74 1.26
CA CYS A 230 22.08 3.30 1.28
C CYS A 230 21.74 2.72 2.67
N SER A 231 21.09 3.52 3.53
CA SER A 231 20.82 3.16 4.94
C SER A 231 19.34 2.88 5.22
N TYR A 232 18.45 3.06 4.25
CA TYR A 232 17.00 2.90 4.42
C TYR A 232 16.47 1.66 3.70
N ASP A 233 15.51 0.99 4.32
CA ASP A 233 14.89 -0.22 3.80
C ASP A 233 13.70 0.12 2.89
N PHE A 234 12.91 1.10 3.31
CA PHE A 234 11.62 1.42 2.69
C PHE A 234 11.44 2.93 2.57
N ALA A 235 10.85 3.38 1.47
CA ALA A 235 10.43 4.76 1.30
C ALA A 235 9.03 4.85 0.68
N PHE A 236 8.20 5.75 1.18
CA PHE A 236 6.90 6.08 0.63
C PHE A 236 6.85 7.55 0.19
N VAL A 237 6.36 7.79 -1.03
CA VAL A 237 6.25 9.13 -1.62
C VAL A 237 4.79 9.43 -1.94
N ASP A 238 4.21 10.34 -1.16
CA ASP A 238 2.88 10.88 -1.38
C ASP A 238 2.84 12.39 -1.12
N ALA A 239 3.56 13.14 -1.95
CA ALA A 239 3.67 14.58 -1.84
C ALA A 239 3.37 15.29 -3.18
N GLU A 240 4.01 16.43 -3.41
CA GLU A 240 3.85 17.24 -4.61
C GLU A 240 4.37 16.49 -5.85
N LYS A 241 3.45 16.06 -6.73
CA LYS A 241 3.76 15.17 -7.86
C LYS A 241 4.74 15.75 -8.87
N ARG A 242 4.86 17.08 -8.97
CA ARG A 242 5.88 17.76 -9.81
C ARG A 242 7.31 17.47 -9.35
N MET A 243 7.48 17.18 -8.07
CA MET A 243 8.76 16.90 -7.43
C MET A 243 9.06 15.40 -7.37
N ASN A 244 8.15 14.52 -7.82
CA ASN A 244 8.32 13.06 -7.72
C ASN A 244 9.64 12.57 -8.34
N GLN A 245 10.07 13.17 -9.46
CA GLN A 245 11.35 12.82 -10.07
C GLN A 245 12.52 13.18 -9.15
N GLU A 246 12.55 14.38 -8.58
CA GLU A 246 13.59 14.78 -7.63
C GLU A 246 13.59 13.90 -6.38
N TYR A 247 12.41 13.61 -5.82
CA TYR A 247 12.30 12.71 -4.67
C TYR A 247 12.81 11.31 -5.00
N PHE A 248 12.48 10.77 -6.18
CA PHE A 248 12.96 9.46 -6.60
C PHE A 248 14.49 9.41 -6.70
N GLU A 249 15.13 10.41 -7.33
CA GLU A 249 16.60 10.48 -7.45
C GLU A 249 17.32 10.62 -6.10
N LEU A 250 16.73 11.36 -5.16
CA LEU A 250 17.27 11.48 -3.79
C LEU A 250 17.08 10.18 -3.00
N LEU A 251 15.91 9.56 -3.10
CA LEU A 251 15.61 8.30 -2.43
C LEU A 251 16.43 7.14 -2.98
N LEU A 252 16.78 7.15 -4.27
CA LEU A 252 17.65 6.15 -4.88
C LEU A 252 19.06 6.12 -4.23
N GLN A 253 19.51 7.26 -3.68
CA GLN A 253 20.77 7.35 -2.95
C GLN A 253 20.64 6.92 -1.47
N LEU A 254 19.46 7.09 -0.87
CA LEU A 254 19.21 6.80 0.55
C LEU A 254 18.76 5.36 0.80
N VAL A 255 17.97 4.79 -0.12
CA VAL A 255 17.44 3.44 -0.02
C VAL A 255 18.50 2.43 -0.46
N LYS A 256 18.73 1.41 0.36
CA LYS A 256 19.73 0.39 0.11
C LYS A 256 19.35 -0.50 -1.08
N THR A 257 20.33 -1.19 -1.67
CA THR A 257 20.06 -2.27 -2.61
C THR A 257 19.18 -3.34 -1.97
N GLY A 258 18.07 -3.70 -2.63
CA GLY A 258 17.06 -4.61 -2.09
C GLY A 258 16.00 -3.93 -1.22
N GLY A 259 16.11 -2.62 -0.98
CA GLY A 259 15.05 -1.81 -0.40
C GLY A 259 13.92 -1.50 -1.40
N LEU A 260 12.85 -0.89 -0.91
CA LEU A 260 11.63 -0.63 -1.68
C LEU A 260 11.25 0.85 -1.63
N ILE A 261 11.03 1.45 -2.81
CA ILE A 261 10.44 2.78 -2.96
C ILE A 261 9.03 2.62 -3.51
N VAL A 262 8.04 3.17 -2.82
CA VAL A 262 6.62 3.17 -3.20
C VAL A 262 6.18 4.61 -3.48
N ILE A 263 5.54 4.83 -4.63
CA ILE A 263 5.08 6.16 -5.07
C ILE A 263 3.56 6.12 -5.26
N ASP A 264 2.82 7.00 -4.58
CA ASP A 264 1.37 7.03 -4.67
C ASP A 264 0.82 7.93 -5.79
N ASN A 265 -0.41 7.62 -6.18
CA ASN A 265 -1.22 8.28 -7.22
C ASN A 265 -0.61 8.26 -8.62
N VAL A 266 0.19 7.24 -8.96
CA VAL A 266 0.76 7.07 -10.30
C VAL A 266 -0.30 6.91 -11.40
N LEU A 267 -1.51 6.46 -11.06
CA LEU A 267 -2.65 6.39 -11.99
C LEU A 267 -3.36 7.74 -12.17
N TRP A 268 -3.08 8.72 -11.33
CA TRP A 268 -3.55 10.11 -11.40
C TRP A 268 -5.04 10.27 -11.77
N HIS A 269 -5.92 9.58 -11.03
CA HIS A 269 -7.37 9.55 -11.29
C HIS A 269 -7.76 9.07 -12.71
N GLY A 270 -6.93 8.21 -13.31
CA GLY A 270 -7.11 7.71 -14.68
C GLY A 270 -6.64 8.69 -15.76
N LYS A 271 -6.16 9.88 -15.41
CA LYS A 271 -5.74 10.89 -16.41
C LYS A 271 -4.56 10.41 -17.26
N VAL A 272 -3.75 9.47 -16.79
CA VAL A 272 -2.59 8.95 -17.54
C VAL A 272 -2.94 8.28 -18.87
N VAL A 273 -4.20 7.88 -19.06
CA VAL A 273 -4.70 7.32 -20.34
C VAL A 273 -5.61 8.27 -21.10
N ASP A 274 -5.83 9.50 -20.59
CA ASP A 274 -6.61 10.51 -21.29
C ASP A 274 -5.77 11.08 -22.45
N PRO A 275 -6.17 10.89 -23.72
CA PRO A 275 -5.42 11.37 -24.89
C PRO A 275 -5.18 12.89 -24.86
N MET A 276 -6.10 13.66 -24.29
CA MET A 276 -5.98 15.12 -24.22
C MET A 276 -4.95 15.56 -23.17
N SER A 277 -4.73 14.75 -22.13
CA SER A 277 -3.71 15.03 -21.12
C SER A 277 -2.28 14.81 -21.65
N LEU A 278 -2.11 13.87 -22.59
CA LEU A 278 -0.81 13.52 -23.18
C LEU A 278 -0.31 14.57 -24.19
N LEU A 279 -1.20 15.39 -24.73
CA LEU A 279 -0.86 16.51 -25.63
C LEU A 279 -0.41 17.79 -24.90
N SER A 280 -0.52 17.80 -23.57
CA SER A 280 -0.24 18.97 -22.72
C SER A 280 1.04 18.85 -21.88
N ARG A 281 1.83 17.79 -22.11
CA ARG A 281 3.13 17.54 -21.47
C ARG A 281 4.28 17.94 -22.36
#